data_AF-A0AAD9GXL4-F1
#
_entry.id   AF-A0AAD9GXL4-F1
#
_cell.length_a   1.000
_cell.length_b   1.000
_cell.length_c   1.000
_cell.angle_alpha   90.00
_cell.angle_beta   90.00
_cell.angle_gamma   90.00
#
_symmetry.space_group_name_H-M   'P 1'
#
loop_
_entity.id
_entity.type
_entity.pdbx_description
1 polymer ?
#
loop_
_entity_poly.entity_id
_entity_poly.type
_entity_poly.pdbx_seq_one_letter_code
_entity_poly.pdbx_strand_id
1 'polypeptide(L)'
;MTTSFMYHVCDSIDGPLWLTEGQWHRLDNIGSIMSFVMWSIHLMDLRHPVLERYVQYFFLGIVLIFQEKNPWDERNSVIPVVGSFMLLLVTFAVRRRVPKYNYQQFGRGLLLLACGILCFIRGLDDDTDPFRFFHGCWHGFVGAAAYYNFQVLPDRNDTRGSHLPIKRQD
;
A
#
# COMPACT_ATOMS: atom_id res chain seq x y z
N MET A 1 -10.08 -3.50 2.01
CA MET A 1 -11.43 -2.91 1.92
C MET A 1 -12.50 -3.98 1.76
N THR A 2 -12.68 -4.59 0.58
CA THR A 2 -13.72 -5.64 0.42
C THR A 2 -13.45 -6.87 1.29
N THR A 3 -12.19 -7.29 1.39
CA THR A 3 -11.72 -8.43 2.19
C THR A 3 -11.92 -8.22 3.69
N SER A 4 -11.44 -7.09 4.23
CA SER A 4 -11.71 -6.65 5.60
C SER A 4 -13.20 -6.54 5.88
N PHE A 5 -13.99 -5.97 4.97
CA PHE A 5 -15.43 -5.88 5.15
C PHE A 5 -16.08 -7.26 5.26
N MET A 6 -15.75 -8.20 4.36
CA MET A 6 -16.26 -9.57 4.43
C MET A 6 -15.81 -10.30 5.71
N TYR A 7 -14.57 -10.06 6.17
CA TYR A 7 -14.07 -10.55 7.46
C TYR A 7 -14.96 -10.07 8.62
N HIS A 8 -15.19 -8.77 8.75
CA HIS A 8 -16.00 -8.20 9.84
C HIS A 8 -17.47 -8.61 9.76
N VAL A 9 -18.01 -8.83 8.55
CA VAL A 9 -19.37 -9.38 8.40
C VAL A 9 -19.43 -10.80 8.97
N CYS A 10 -18.47 -11.67 8.66
CA CYS A 10 -18.43 -13.04 9.20
C CYS A 10 -18.34 -13.04 10.73
N ASP A 11 -17.51 -12.17 11.29
CA ASP A 11 -17.34 -11.95 12.73
C ASP A 11 -18.65 -11.44 13.38
N SER A 12 -19.38 -10.54 12.70
CA SER A 12 -20.64 -9.99 13.24
C SER A 12 -21.81 -10.97 13.20
N ILE A 13 -21.83 -11.91 12.25
CA ILE A 13 -22.90 -12.90 12.11
C ILE A 13 -22.58 -14.23 12.81
N ASP A 14 -21.42 -14.34 13.46
CA ASP A 14 -20.89 -15.57 14.05
C ASP A 14 -20.96 -16.77 13.07
N GLY A 15 -20.62 -16.54 11.81
CA GLY A 15 -20.83 -17.52 10.75
C GLY A 15 -20.04 -17.24 9.47
N PRO A 16 -19.78 -18.28 8.66
CA PRO A 16 -18.99 -18.12 7.43
C PRO A 16 -19.82 -17.47 6.30
N LEU A 17 -19.19 -16.57 5.56
CA LEU A 17 -19.72 -16.03 4.30
C LEU A 17 -18.79 -16.45 3.15
N TRP A 18 -19.15 -17.54 2.45
CA TRP A 18 -18.31 -18.25 1.45
C TRP A 18 -16.98 -18.80 1.98
N LEU A 19 -16.18 -17.98 2.64
CA LEU A 19 -14.97 -18.33 3.38
C LEU A 19 -15.21 -18.17 4.90
N THR A 20 -14.38 -18.83 5.70
CA THR A 20 -14.37 -18.63 7.15
C THR A 20 -13.77 -17.27 7.50
N GLU A 21 -14.05 -16.80 8.72
CA GLU A 21 -13.47 -15.56 9.26
C GLU A 21 -11.93 -15.54 9.09
N GLY A 22 -11.23 -16.59 9.51
CA GLY A 22 -9.78 -16.68 9.39
C GLY A 22 -9.27 -16.69 7.94
N GLN A 23 -10.06 -17.21 6.99
CA GLN A 23 -9.71 -17.18 5.56
C GLN A 23 -9.86 -15.76 4.98
N TRP A 24 -10.92 -15.04 5.36
CA TRP A 24 -11.09 -13.63 4.99
C TRP A 24 -10.00 -12.75 5.60
N HIS A 25 -9.63 -13.01 6.85
CA HIS A 25 -8.52 -12.31 7.52
C HIS A 25 -7.19 -12.51 6.77
N ARG A 26 -6.87 -13.75 6.36
CA ARG A 26 -5.69 -14.03 5.53
C ARG A 26 -5.72 -13.24 4.22
N LEU A 27 -6.87 -13.16 3.56
CA LEU A 27 -7.01 -12.42 2.31
C LEU A 27 -6.86 -10.91 2.52
N ASP A 28 -7.34 -10.39 3.65
CA ASP A 28 -7.14 -9.00 4.02
C ASP A 28 -5.68 -8.67 4.31
N ASN A 29 -4.95 -9.57 4.98
CA ASN A 29 -3.50 -9.45 5.16
C ASN A 29 -2.78 -9.36 3.82
N ILE A 30 -3.08 -10.27 2.88
CA ILE A 30 -2.48 -10.27 1.54
C ILE A 30 -2.74 -8.91 0.84
N GLY A 31 -3.98 -8.43 0.84
CA GLY A 31 -4.36 -7.16 0.22
C GLY A 31 -3.66 -5.96 0.86
N SER A 32 -3.59 -5.93 2.19
CA SER A 32 -2.94 -4.86 2.95
C SER A 32 -1.42 -4.83 2.69
N ILE A 33 -0.74 -5.98 2.79
CA ILE A 33 0.70 -6.10 2.48
C ILE A 33 0.98 -5.66 1.05
N MET A 34 0.20 -6.16 0.08
CA MET A 34 0.37 -5.79 -1.32
C MET A 34 0.16 -4.31 -1.56
N SER A 35 -0.71 -3.62 -0.82
CA SER A 35 -0.90 -2.18 -0.95
C SER A 35 0.38 -1.39 -0.63
N PHE A 36 1.09 -1.77 0.44
CA PHE A 36 2.39 -1.16 0.77
C PHE A 36 3.48 -1.52 -0.25
N VAL A 37 3.51 -2.78 -0.71
CA VAL A 37 4.43 -3.22 -1.76
C VAL A 37 4.23 -2.42 -3.04
N MET A 38 2.99 -2.32 -3.52
CA MET A 38 2.65 -1.59 -4.75
C MET A 38 2.98 -0.11 -4.62
N TRP A 39 2.73 0.48 -3.46
CA TRP A 39 3.11 1.87 -3.19
C TRP A 39 4.64 2.05 -3.24
N SER A 40 5.41 1.16 -2.63
CA SER A 40 6.88 1.23 -2.69
C SER A 40 7.40 1.13 -4.14
N ILE A 41 6.84 0.22 -4.95
CA ILE A 41 7.20 0.04 -6.36
C ILE A 41 6.81 1.28 -7.17
N HIS A 42 5.63 1.85 -6.89
CA HIS A 42 5.19 3.10 -7.51
C HIS A 42 6.21 4.21 -7.24
N LEU A 43 6.67 4.38 -6.00
CA LEU A 43 7.68 5.38 -5.64
C LEU A 43 9.01 5.18 -6.39
N MET A 44 9.36 3.96 -6.82
CA MET A 44 10.61 3.72 -7.58
C MET A 44 10.64 4.43 -8.95
N ASP A 45 9.48 4.84 -9.49
CA ASP A 45 9.33 5.38 -10.85
C ASP A 45 10.09 4.53 -11.90
N LEU A 46 9.74 3.25 -11.99
CA LEU A 46 10.37 2.34 -12.94
C LEU A 46 9.93 2.69 -14.36
N ARG A 47 10.84 3.17 -15.20
CA ARG A 47 10.54 3.57 -16.59
C ARG A 47 10.05 2.43 -17.48
N HIS A 48 10.47 1.20 -17.19
CA HIS A 48 10.14 0.05 -18.01
C HIS A 48 8.92 -0.69 -17.42
N PRO A 49 7.74 -0.62 -18.04
CA PRO A 49 6.50 -1.16 -17.48
C PRO A 49 6.55 -2.68 -17.28
N VAL A 50 7.31 -3.38 -18.12
CA VAL A 50 7.50 -4.83 -17.97
C VAL A 50 8.30 -5.16 -16.71
N LEU A 51 9.36 -4.39 -16.40
CA LEU A 51 10.15 -4.60 -15.19
C LEU A 51 9.30 -4.33 -13.94
N GLU A 52 8.54 -3.24 -13.96
CA GLU A 52 7.60 -2.91 -12.90
C GLU A 52 6.64 -4.07 -12.61
N ARG A 53 6.03 -4.64 -13.67
CA ARG A 53 5.13 -5.78 -13.56
C ARG A 53 5.81 -7.05 -13.03
N TYR A 54 7.04 -7.33 -13.45
CA TYR A 54 7.80 -8.47 -12.91
C TYR A 54 8.10 -8.31 -11.43
N VAL A 55 8.48 -7.12 -10.97
CA VAL A 55 8.71 -6.84 -9.55
C VAL A 55 7.42 -6.99 -8.75
N GLN A 56 6.29 -6.49 -9.28
CA GLN A 56 4.97 -6.66 -8.66
C GLN A 56 4.60 -8.14 -8.50
N TYR A 57 4.74 -8.95 -9.56
CA TYR A 57 4.45 -10.38 -9.48
C TYR A 57 5.42 -11.16 -8.60
N PHE A 58 6.69 -10.77 -8.58
CA PHE A 58 7.68 -11.35 -7.67
C PHE A 58 7.26 -11.16 -6.21
N PHE A 59 6.92 -9.93 -5.80
CA PHE A 59 6.45 -9.69 -4.45
C PHE A 59 5.09 -10.34 -4.17
N LEU A 60 4.16 -10.37 -5.13
CA LEU A 60 2.91 -11.10 -4.98
C LEU A 60 3.17 -12.57 -4.64
N GLY A 61 4.08 -13.22 -5.38
CA GLY A 61 4.49 -14.60 -5.09
C GLY A 61 5.07 -14.77 -3.69
N ILE A 62 5.94 -13.86 -3.25
CA ILE A 62 6.50 -13.86 -1.89
C ILE A 62 5.39 -13.74 -0.84
N VAL A 63 4.49 -12.76 -1.01
CA VAL A 63 3.39 -12.51 -0.06
C VAL A 63 2.50 -13.75 0.05
N LEU A 64 2.14 -14.38 -1.07
CA LEU A 64 1.35 -15.61 -1.07
C LEU A 64 2.06 -16.74 -0.31
N ILE A 65 3.35 -16.97 -0.56
CA ILE A 65 4.13 -18.01 0.14
C ILE A 65 4.16 -17.74 1.66
N PHE A 66 4.38 -16.49 2.06
CA PHE A 66 4.53 -16.11 3.46
C PHE A 66 3.19 -16.19 4.21
N GLN A 67 2.11 -15.70 3.59
CA GLN A 67 0.77 -15.76 4.17
C GLN A 67 0.17 -17.17 4.15
N GLU A 68 0.58 -18.03 3.22
CA GLU A 68 0.22 -19.45 3.26
C GLU A 68 0.98 -20.20 4.35
N LYS A 69 2.27 -19.90 4.54
CA LYS A 69 3.10 -20.54 5.57
C LYS A 69 2.53 -20.34 6.98
N ASN A 70 2.25 -19.09 7.36
CA ASN A 70 1.54 -18.76 8.60
C ASN A 70 1.08 -17.29 8.57
N PRO A 71 -0.22 -17.02 8.39
CA PRO A 71 -0.71 -15.65 8.28
C PRO A 71 -0.76 -14.89 9.62
N TRP A 72 -0.62 -15.60 10.74
CA TRP A 72 -0.68 -15.03 12.09
C TRP A 72 0.72 -14.69 12.65
N ASP A 73 1.78 -15.10 11.96
CA ASP A 73 3.14 -14.67 12.29
C ASP A 73 3.39 -13.30 11.65
N GLU A 74 3.51 -12.26 12.47
CA GLU A 74 3.76 -10.89 12.04
C GLU A 74 4.99 -10.77 11.12
N ARG A 75 6.01 -11.63 11.32
CA ARG A 75 7.20 -11.65 10.46
C ARG A 75 6.83 -11.94 9.00
N ASN A 76 5.82 -12.78 8.79
CA ASN A 76 5.37 -13.13 7.46
C ASN A 76 4.66 -11.95 6.74
N SER A 77 4.22 -10.95 7.50
CA SER A 77 3.64 -9.71 6.99
C SER A 77 4.67 -8.61 6.85
N VAL A 78 5.60 -8.49 7.81
CA VAL A 78 6.62 -7.44 7.85
C VAL A 78 7.71 -7.65 6.80
N ILE A 79 8.19 -8.89 6.60
CA ILE A 79 9.33 -9.17 5.70
C ILE A 79 9.06 -8.72 4.25
N PRO A 80 7.90 -9.03 3.61
CA PRO A 80 7.62 -8.56 2.25
C PRO A 80 7.56 -7.04 2.15
N VAL A 81 6.96 -6.37 3.14
CA VAL A 81 6.86 -4.90 3.19
C VAL A 81 8.26 -4.28 3.29
N VAL A 82 9.04 -4.68 4.30
CA VAL A 82 10.40 -4.17 4.50
C VAL A 82 11.28 -4.46 3.28
N GLY A 83 11.18 -5.67 2.71
CA GLY A 83 11.91 -6.04 1.49
C GLY A 83 11.60 -5.12 0.31
N SER A 84 10.34 -4.73 0.13
CA SER A 84 9.93 -3.81 -0.96
C SER A 84 10.47 -2.39 -0.77
N PHE A 85 10.47 -1.86 0.45
CA PHE A 85 11.09 -0.57 0.76
C PHE A 85 12.62 -0.61 0.70
N MET A 86 13.26 -1.73 1.06
CA MET A 86 14.70 -1.90 0.86
C MET A 86 15.04 -1.87 -0.63
N LEU A 87 14.24 -2.54 -1.48
CA LEU A 87 14.41 -2.46 -2.93
C LEU A 87 14.26 -1.02 -3.46
N LEU A 88 13.35 -0.22 -2.87
CA LEU A 88 13.18 1.20 -3.20
C LEU A 88 14.47 1.98 -2.91
N LEU A 89 15.04 1.81 -1.71
CA LEU A 89 16.29 2.47 -1.31
C LEU A 89 17.46 2.05 -2.21
N VAL A 90 17.58 0.74 -2.50
CA VAL A 90 18.60 0.22 -3.45
C VAL A 90 18.41 0.84 -4.82
N THR A 91 17.17 0.98 -5.30
CA THR A 91 16.88 1.62 -6.58
C THR A 91 17.34 3.08 -6.63
N PHE A 92 17.11 3.84 -5.56
CA PHE A 92 17.61 5.22 -5.46
C PHE A 92 19.14 5.28 -5.43
N ALA A 93 19.78 4.39 -4.67
CA ALA A 93 21.23 4.32 -4.57
C ALA A 93 21.89 3.97 -5.91
N VAL A 94 21.39 2.95 -6.61
CA VAL A 94 21.89 2.50 -7.91
C VAL A 94 21.67 3.56 -8.99
N ARG A 95 20.49 4.19 -9.02
CA ARG A 95 20.19 5.26 -10.00
C ARG A 95 20.80 6.60 -9.63
N ARG A 96 21.32 6.74 -8.40
CA ARG A 96 21.81 8.01 -7.80
C ARG A 96 20.84 9.17 -7.99
N ARG A 97 19.54 8.87 -7.94
CA ARG A 97 18.47 9.81 -8.23
C ARG A 97 17.20 9.42 -7.49
N VAL A 98 16.60 10.40 -6.84
CA VAL A 98 15.22 10.33 -6.36
C VAL A 98 14.29 10.92 -7.45
N PRO A 99 13.15 10.28 -7.77
CA PRO A 99 12.18 10.85 -8.70
C PRO A 99 11.66 12.22 -8.22
N LYS A 100 11.11 13.01 -9.15
CA LYS A 100 10.53 14.32 -8.79
C LYS A 100 9.14 14.09 -8.19
N TYR A 101 9.06 14.09 -6.88
CA TYR A 101 7.80 13.91 -6.15
C TYR A 101 7.04 15.22 -5.96
N ASN A 102 5.72 15.13 -6.02
CA ASN A 102 4.83 16.13 -5.46
C ASN A 102 4.81 15.98 -3.93
N TYR A 103 5.71 16.70 -3.26
CA TYR A 103 5.85 16.66 -1.81
C TYR A 103 4.59 17.10 -1.05
N GLN A 104 3.72 17.91 -1.67
CA GLN A 104 2.46 18.32 -1.04
C GLN A 104 1.50 17.13 -0.93
N GLN A 105 1.34 16.37 -2.02
CA GLN A 105 0.50 15.17 -2.00
C GLN A 105 1.14 14.06 -1.17
N PHE A 106 2.47 13.90 -1.26
CA PHE A 106 3.20 12.97 -0.41
C PHE A 106 3.01 13.27 1.08
N GLY A 107 3.13 14.54 1.47
CA GLY A 107 2.91 14.98 2.85
C GLY A 107 1.49 14.74 3.34
N ARG A 108 0.47 15.01 2.51
CA ARG A 108 -0.94 14.70 2.83
C ARG A 108 -1.18 13.21 3.01
N GLY A 109 -0.63 12.39 2.10
CA GLY A 109 -0.70 10.94 2.17
C GLY A 109 -0.03 10.39 3.43
N LEU A 110 1.17 10.88 3.77
CA LEU A 110 1.88 10.51 5.00
C LEU A 110 1.13 10.95 6.27
N LEU A 111 0.53 12.15 6.28
CA LEU A 111 -0.26 12.62 7.41
C LEU A 111 -1.47 11.71 7.66
N LEU A 112 -2.22 11.38 6.60
CA LEU A 112 -3.36 10.47 6.69
C LEU A 112 -2.93 9.06 7.10
N LEU A 113 -1.80 8.58 6.58
CA LEU A 113 -1.24 7.29 6.98
C LEU A 113 -0.85 7.29 8.46
N ALA A 114 -0.25 8.37 8.96
CA ALA A 114 0.06 8.53 10.38
C ALA A 114 -1.20 8.52 11.25
N CYS A 115 -2.26 9.24 10.87
CA CYS A 115 -3.56 9.15 11.55
C CYS A 115 -4.11 7.72 11.54
N GLY A 116 -4.02 7.04 10.39
CA GLY A 116 -4.38 5.64 10.26
C GLY A 116 -3.62 4.77 11.26
N ILE A 117 -2.29 4.87 11.33
CA ILE A 117 -1.45 4.09 12.25
C ILE A 117 -1.88 4.31 13.70
N LEU A 118 -2.22 5.54 14.10
CA LEU A 118 -2.75 5.81 15.44
C LEU A 118 -4.07 5.09 15.70
N CYS A 119 -4.98 5.07 14.71
CA CYS A 119 -6.22 4.29 14.77
C CYS A 119 -5.95 2.79 14.82
N PHE A 120 -4.97 2.28 14.08
CA PHE A 120 -4.59 0.86 14.10
C PHE A 120 -4.08 0.45 15.48
N ILE A 121 -3.13 1.19 16.06
CA ILE A 121 -2.58 0.89 17.39
C ILE A 121 -3.70 0.86 18.43
N ARG A 122 -4.64 1.81 18.34
CA ARG A 122 -5.78 1.89 19.27
C ARG A 122 -6.85 0.82 18.98
N GLY A 123 -6.94 0.32 17.75
CA GLY A 123 -7.85 -0.74 17.34
C GLY A 123 -7.27 -2.16 17.46
N LEU A 124 -6.08 -2.33 18.05
CA LEU A 124 -5.49 -3.64 18.35
C LEU A 124 -6.00 -4.25 19.65
N ASP A 125 -6.54 -3.42 20.55
CA ASP A 125 -7.01 -3.85 21.86
C ASP A 125 -8.54 -3.82 21.88
N ASP A 126 -9.15 -5.01 21.92
CA ASP A 126 -10.59 -5.22 21.92
C ASP A 126 -11.28 -4.52 23.12
N ASP A 127 -10.57 -4.30 24.23
CA ASP A 127 -11.10 -3.56 25.39
C ASP A 127 -11.25 -2.06 25.08
N THR A 128 -10.40 -1.52 24.20
CA THR A 128 -10.42 -0.09 23.82
C THR A 128 -11.18 0.18 22.51
N ASP A 129 -11.50 -0.87 21.76
CA ASP A 129 -12.27 -0.80 20.51
C ASP A 129 -13.34 -1.91 20.39
N PRO A 130 -14.29 -2.02 21.35
CA PRO A 130 -15.27 -3.12 21.38
C PRO A 130 -16.23 -3.13 20.17
N PHE A 131 -16.33 -2.01 19.46
CA PHE A 131 -17.14 -1.88 18.24
C PHE A 131 -16.30 -1.86 16.95
N ARG A 132 -14.99 -2.11 17.05
CA ARG A 132 -14.03 -2.05 15.92
C ARG A 132 -14.07 -0.72 15.16
N PHE A 133 -14.44 0.37 15.84
CA PHE A 133 -14.51 1.71 15.26
C PHE A 133 -13.13 2.22 14.86
N PHE A 134 -12.14 2.12 15.74
CA PHE A 134 -10.77 2.52 15.42
C PHE A 134 -10.18 1.64 14.33
N HIS A 135 -10.48 0.34 14.33
CA HIS A 135 -10.12 -0.57 13.26
C HIS A 135 -10.75 -0.16 11.91
N GLY A 136 -12.04 0.20 11.89
CA GLY A 136 -12.70 0.73 10.70
C GLY A 136 -12.09 2.05 10.21
N CYS A 137 -11.76 2.97 11.14
CA CYS A 137 -11.06 4.22 10.82
C CYS A 137 -9.68 3.97 10.23
N TRP A 138 -8.94 2.96 10.69
CA TRP A 138 -7.66 2.55 10.08
C TRP A 138 -7.82 2.29 8.58
N HIS A 139 -8.78 1.46 8.19
CA HIS A 139 -9.03 1.15 6.78
C HIS A 139 -9.40 2.42 5.99
N GLY A 140 -10.28 3.26 6.55
CA GLY A 140 -10.67 4.54 5.94
C GLY A 140 -9.48 5.49 5.70
N PHE A 141 -8.66 5.72 6.72
CA PHE A 141 -7.49 6.60 6.62
C PHE A 141 -6.42 6.05 5.69
N VAL A 142 -6.15 4.75 5.71
CA VAL A 142 -5.18 4.11 4.80
C VAL A 142 -5.66 4.19 3.35
N GLY A 143 -6.95 3.98 3.10
CA GLY A 143 -7.54 4.15 1.76
C GLY A 143 -7.40 5.59 1.26
N ALA A 144 -7.69 6.58 2.10
CA ALA A 144 -7.51 7.99 1.77
C ALA A 144 -6.03 8.35 1.56
N ALA A 145 -5.13 7.82 2.41
CA ALA A 145 -3.69 8.00 2.26
C ALA A 145 -3.19 7.46 0.92
N ALA A 146 -3.66 6.27 0.52
CA ALA A 146 -3.32 5.67 -0.76
C ALA A 146 -3.68 6.59 -1.94
N TYR A 147 -4.87 7.20 -1.93
CA TYR A 147 -5.28 8.13 -2.99
C TYR A 147 -4.26 9.27 -3.22
N TYR A 148 -3.80 9.92 -2.15
CA TYR A 148 -2.79 10.98 -2.26
C TYR A 148 -1.40 10.44 -2.60
N ASN A 149 -1.02 9.29 -2.01
CA ASN A 149 0.27 8.66 -2.21
C ASN A 149 0.50 8.15 -3.65
N PHE A 150 -0.56 7.80 -4.39
CA PHE A 150 -0.48 7.46 -5.82
C PHE A 150 -0.47 8.69 -6.75
N GLN A 151 -0.69 9.91 -6.23
CA GLN A 151 -0.55 11.17 -6.98
C GLN A 151 0.82 11.84 -6.77
N VAL A 152 1.74 11.13 -6.14
CA VAL A 152 3.07 11.65 -5.79
C VAL A 152 3.94 11.80 -7.04
N LEU A 153 3.79 10.91 -8.01
CA LEU A 153 4.44 11.03 -9.31
C LEU A 153 3.58 11.85 -10.28
N PRO A 154 4.19 12.68 -11.14
CA PRO A 154 3.46 13.36 -12.20
C PRO A 154 2.87 12.31 -13.16
N ASP A 155 1.73 12.65 -13.76
CA ASP A 155 1.10 11.77 -14.74
C ASP A 155 2.05 11.59 -15.93
N ARG A 156 2.34 10.34 -16.29
CA ARG A 156 3.31 10.01 -17.36
C ARG A 156 2.89 10.57 -18.71
N ASN A 157 1.60 10.88 -18.86
CA ASN A 157 1.00 11.42 -20.07
C ASN A 157 0.75 12.94 -20.02
N ASP A 158 1.16 13.65 -18.97
CA ASP A 158 0.94 15.10 -18.88
C ASP A 158 1.91 15.87 -19.80
N THR A 159 1.47 16.12 -21.03
CA THR A 159 2.17 16.94 -22.05
C THR A 159 2.09 18.44 -21.78
N ARG A 160 1.45 18.91 -20.71
CA ARG A 160 1.27 20.37 -20.45
C ARG A 160 2.57 21.12 -20.12
N GLY A 161 3.70 20.42 -19.97
CA GLY A 161 5.03 21.02 -19.80
C GLY A 161 5.76 21.40 -21.08
N SER A 162 5.28 21.02 -22.27
CA SER A 162 5.96 21.29 -23.56
C SER A 162 5.50 22.56 -24.28
N HIS A 163 5.01 23.56 -23.54
CA HIS A 163 4.60 24.86 -24.10
C HIS A 163 5.71 25.92 -24.08
N LEU A 164 6.97 25.56 -23.89
CA LEU A 164 8.07 26.49 -24.15
C LEU A 164 8.15 26.72 -25.68
N PRO A 165 7.95 27.95 -26.18
CA PRO A 165 8.04 28.21 -27.60
C PRO A 165 9.47 27.95 -28.05
N ILE A 166 9.63 27.06 -29.04
CA ILE A 166 10.88 26.91 -29.78
C ILE A 166 11.17 28.26 -30.42
N LYS A 167 12.12 28.99 -29.83
CA LYS A 167 12.63 30.25 -30.40
C LYS A 167 13.36 29.86 -31.70
N ARG A 168 12.72 30.10 -32.86
CA ARG A 168 13.42 30.07 -34.14
C ARG A 168 14.58 31.07 -34.05
N GLN A 169 15.80 30.55 -34.19
CA GLN A 169 16.95 31.36 -34.55
C GLN A 169 16.85 31.58 -36.05
N ASP A 170 16.50 32.81 -36.43
CA ASP A 170 16.80 33.34 -37.76
C ASP A 170 18.30 33.66 -37.85
#